data_AF-A0A960FAK8-F1
#
_entry.id   AF-A0A960FAK8-F1
#
_cell.length_a   1.000
_cell.length_b   1.000
_cell.length_c   1.000
_cell.angle_alpha   90.00
_cell.angle_beta   90.00
_cell.angle_gamma   90.00
#
_symmetry.space_group_name_H-M   'P 1'
#
loop_
_entity.id
_entity.type
_entity.pdbx_description
1 polymer ?
#
loop_
_entity_poly.entity_id
_entity_poly.type
_entity_poly.pdbx_seq_one_letter_code
_entity_poly.pdbx_strand_id
1 'polypeptide(L)'
;LSLAGQIRRVVMTAPAVIAELGHRARLMHRQVAVALKAIVQRCQWPGCDRWARTSHADHLEPHADGGASDPHNCGIHCPHHNNIKNDGYTTARQPDGHIAYHQPDGTPIT
;
A
#
# COMPACT_ATOMS: atom_id res chain seq x y z
N LEU A 1 4.76 -36.18 -12.68
CA LEU A 1 4.43 -34.74 -12.60
C LEU A 1 4.78 -34.27 -11.20
N SER A 2 5.77 -33.39 -11.03
CA SER A 2 6.00 -32.71 -9.75
C SER A 2 5.45 -31.30 -9.84
N LEU A 3 4.51 -30.96 -8.96
CA LEU A 3 4.06 -29.58 -8.77
C LEU A 3 5.07 -28.89 -7.84
N ALA A 4 5.95 -28.05 -8.40
CA ALA A 4 6.79 -27.20 -7.58
C ALA A 4 5.93 -26.04 -7.03
N GLY A 5 5.39 -26.22 -5.82
CA GLY A 5 4.67 -25.18 -5.09
C GLY A 5 5.61 -24.42 -4.15
N GLN A 6 5.62 -23.09 -4.21
CA GLN A 6 6.26 -22.26 -3.21
C GLN A 6 5.22 -21.77 -2.19
N ILE A 7 5.38 -22.16 -0.93
CA ILE A 7 4.62 -21.61 0.19
C ILE A 7 5.26 -20.27 0.58
N ARG A 8 4.46 -19.20 0.66
CA ARG A 8 4.89 -17.88 1.15
C ARG A 8 4.12 -17.57 2.43
N ARG A 9 4.85 -17.26 3.52
CA ARG A 9 4.27 -16.86 4.79
C ARG A 9 4.18 -15.34 4.84
N VAL A 10 2.99 -14.82 5.10
CA VAL A 10 2.77 -13.42 5.46
C VAL A 10 2.50 -13.39 6.96
N VAL A 11 3.36 -12.72 7.73
CA VAL A 11 3.13 -12.50 9.16
C VAL A 11 2.50 -11.13 9.31
N MET A 12 1.30 -11.10 9.89
CA MET A 12 0.59 -9.87 10.21
C MET A 12 0.63 -9.64 11.71
N THR A 13 1.12 -8.49 12.15
CA THR A 13 0.93 -8.03 13.52
C THR A 13 -0.32 -7.15 13.58
N ALA A 14 -1.06 -7.22 14.68
CA ALA A 14 -2.17 -6.30 14.89
C ALA A 14 -1.60 -4.87 15.01
N PRO A 15 -2.19 -3.90 14.30
CA PRO A 15 -3.26 -4.00 13.30
C PRO A 15 -2.71 -4.18 11.88
N ALA A 16 -3.04 -5.31 11.24
CA ALA A 16 -2.76 -5.66 9.83
C ALA A 16 -1.42 -5.19 9.21
N VAL A 17 -0.36 -5.06 10.01
CA VAL A 17 0.97 -4.68 9.53
C VAL A 17 1.66 -5.93 9.00
N ILE A 18 2.04 -5.94 7.71
CA ILE A 18 2.84 -7.02 7.14
C ILE A 18 4.29 -6.81 7.62
N ALA A 19 4.74 -7.67 8.53
CA ALA A 19 5.98 -7.48 9.26
C ALA A 19 7.25 -7.85 8.45
N GLU A 20 7.16 -8.77 7.47
CA GLU A 20 8.36 -9.21 6.73
C GLU A 20 8.07 -9.48 5.24
N LEU A 21 8.65 -8.64 4.39
CA LEU A 21 8.82 -8.82 2.95
C LEU A 21 9.79 -7.73 2.44
N GLY A 22 11.10 -7.90 2.67
CA GLY A 22 12.09 -6.86 2.36
C GLY A 22 12.92 -7.16 1.12
N HIS A 23 12.88 -6.28 0.10
CA HIS A 23 13.97 -6.04 -0.87
C HIS A 23 13.81 -4.65 -1.55
N ARG A 24 14.94 -3.99 -1.84
CA ARG A 24 15.00 -2.65 -2.48
C ARG A 24 14.75 -2.74 -3.99
N ALA A 25 13.52 -2.50 -4.44
CA ALA A 25 13.19 -2.39 -5.85
C ALA A 25 12.35 -1.12 -6.10
N ARG A 26 12.62 -0.39 -7.18
CA ARG A 26 11.87 0.82 -7.55
C ARG A 26 10.39 0.53 -7.81
N LEU A 27 10.09 -0.60 -8.45
CA LEU A 27 8.71 -1.08 -8.57
C LEU A 27 8.31 -1.79 -7.29
N MET A 28 7.07 -1.57 -6.85
CA MET A 28 6.51 -2.30 -5.73
C MET A 28 6.70 -3.80 -5.97
N HIS A 29 7.38 -4.48 -5.03
CA HIS A 29 7.67 -5.90 -5.16
C HIS A 29 6.36 -6.68 -5.28
N ARG A 30 6.25 -7.51 -6.32
CA ARG A 30 5.03 -8.29 -6.64
C ARG A 30 4.47 -9.03 -5.42
N GLN A 31 5.35 -9.48 -4.51
CA GLN A 31 4.94 -10.22 -3.33
C GLN A 31 4.25 -9.34 -2.27
N VAL A 32 4.73 -8.11 -2.06
CA VAL A 32 4.08 -7.14 -1.17
C VAL A 32 2.73 -6.71 -1.77
N ALA A 33 2.67 -6.50 -3.09
CA ALA A 33 1.41 -6.23 -3.79
C ALA A 33 0.38 -7.36 -3.62
N VAL A 34 0.80 -8.63 -3.70
CA VAL A 34 -0.07 -9.79 -3.45
C VAL A 34 -0.54 -9.83 -2.00
N ALA A 35 0.36 -9.61 -1.03
CA ALA A 35 0.02 -9.59 0.38
C ALA A 35 -0.98 -8.47 0.71
N LEU A 36 -0.73 -7.25 0.23
CA LEU A 36 -1.63 -6.10 0.41
C LEU A 36 -3.01 -6.35 -0.20
N LYS A 37 -3.08 -6.91 -1.41
CA LYS A 37 -4.36 -7.22 -2.07
C LYS A 37 -5.13 -8.38 -1.40
N ALA A 38 -4.46 -9.22 -0.61
CA ALA A 38 -5.12 -10.27 0.16
C ALA A 38 -5.81 -9.73 1.42
N ILE A 39 -5.34 -8.60 1.95
CA ILE A 39 -5.82 -8.02 3.22
C ILE A 39 -6.69 -6.77 3.02
N VAL A 40 -6.43 -6.00 1.96
CA VAL A 40 -7.18 -4.80 1.62
C VAL A 40 -8.20 -5.14 0.54
N GLN A 41 -9.48 -4.91 0.81
CA GLN A 41 -10.57 -5.22 -0.14
C GLN A 41 -10.94 -4.05 -1.07
N ARG A 42 -10.68 -2.81 -0.64
CA ARG A 42 -11.09 -1.57 -1.32
C ARG A 42 -9.93 -0.58 -1.38
N CYS A 43 -10.03 0.39 -2.28
CA CYS A 43 -9.15 1.55 -2.28
C CYS A 43 -9.10 2.18 -0.89
N GLN A 44 -7.90 2.49 -0.39
CA GLN A 44 -7.69 3.01 0.97
C GLN A 44 -7.83 4.53 1.05
N TRP A 45 -8.20 5.19 -0.04
CA TRP A 45 -8.53 6.62 -0.05
C TRP A 45 -9.89 6.85 0.64
N PRO A 46 -10.02 7.87 1.51
CA PRO A 46 -11.26 8.15 2.25
C PRO A 46 -12.48 8.25 1.32
N GLY A 47 -13.55 7.53 1.66
CA GLY A 47 -14.80 7.52 0.89
C GLY A 47 -14.76 6.77 -0.45
N CYS A 48 -13.63 6.20 -0.86
CA CYS A 48 -13.57 5.45 -2.12
C CYS A 48 -13.99 3.98 -1.95
N ASP A 49 -14.87 3.51 -2.83
CA ASP A 49 -15.37 2.13 -2.82
C ASP A 49 -14.80 1.27 -3.95
N ARG A 50 -13.80 1.72 -4.71
CA ARG A 50 -13.21 0.91 -5.80
C ARG A 50 -12.58 -0.36 -5.24
N TRP A 51 -12.79 -1.49 -5.91
CA TRP A 51 -12.27 -2.78 -5.49
C TRP A 51 -10.74 -2.88 -5.59
N ALA A 52 -10.09 -3.53 -4.62
CA ALA A 52 -8.64 -3.74 -4.61
C ALA A 52 -8.12 -4.54 -5.82
N ARG A 53 -8.94 -5.45 -6.37
CA ARG A 53 -8.59 -6.25 -7.56
C ARG A 53 -8.33 -5.40 -8.80
N THR A 54 -9.00 -4.25 -8.92
CA THR A 54 -8.83 -3.26 -9.99
C THR A 54 -7.97 -2.05 -9.56
N SER A 55 -7.28 -2.17 -8.43
CA SER A 55 -6.45 -1.13 -7.84
C SER A 55 -4.98 -1.50 -7.90
N HIS A 56 -4.10 -0.52 -7.70
CA HIS A 56 -2.65 -0.67 -7.72
C HIS A 56 -2.10 -0.72 -6.30
N ALA A 57 -1.04 -1.48 -6.11
CA ALA A 57 -0.23 -1.42 -4.90
C ALA A 57 0.96 -0.51 -5.21
N ASP A 58 1.15 0.53 -4.41
CA ASP A 58 2.13 1.57 -4.68
C ASP A 58 2.60 2.23 -3.40
N HIS A 59 3.73 2.93 -3.48
CA HIS A 59 4.36 3.57 -2.31
C HIS A 59 3.50 4.69 -1.72
N LEU A 60 3.56 4.91 -0.40
CA LEU A 60 2.92 6.04 0.28
C LEU A 60 3.82 7.27 0.24
N GLU A 61 5.06 7.13 0.69
CA GLU A 61 6.16 8.03 0.42
C GLU A 61 6.83 7.62 -0.90
N PRO A 62 6.90 8.50 -1.91
CA PRO A 62 7.49 8.17 -3.20
C PRO A 62 8.91 7.61 -3.06
N HIS A 63 9.22 6.59 -3.86
CA HIS A 63 10.57 6.01 -3.86
C HIS A 63 11.65 7.04 -4.23
N ALA A 64 11.32 8.02 -5.08
CA ALA A 64 12.21 9.11 -5.45
C ALA A 64 12.63 9.99 -4.26
N ASP A 65 11.80 10.05 -3.23
CA ASP A 65 12.02 10.83 -2.01
C ASP A 65 12.70 9.99 -0.90
N GLY A 66 13.04 8.73 -1.20
CA GLY A 66 13.68 7.81 -0.27
C GLY A 66 12.75 6.73 0.30
N GLY A 67 11.47 6.71 -0.12
CA GLY A 67 10.48 5.74 0.34
C GLY A 67 10.92 4.28 0.16
N ALA A 68 10.86 3.51 1.25
CA ALA A 68 11.22 2.10 1.26
C ALA A 68 10.18 1.23 0.52
N SER A 69 10.64 0.19 -0.16
CA SER A 69 9.77 -0.77 -0.87
C SER A 69 9.36 -1.92 0.05
N ASP A 70 8.75 -1.57 1.16
CA ASP A 70 8.23 -2.50 2.16
C ASP A 70 6.72 -2.29 2.37
N PRO A 71 6.04 -3.21 3.05
CA PRO A 71 4.60 -3.12 3.24
C PRO A 71 4.10 -1.93 4.08
N HIS A 72 4.92 -1.35 4.96
CA HIS A 72 4.54 -0.21 5.79
C HIS A 72 4.40 1.03 4.93
N ASN A 73 5.30 1.20 3.96
CA ASN A 73 5.28 2.31 3.01
C ASN A 73 4.47 2.02 1.74
N CYS A 74 3.51 1.09 1.76
CA CYS A 74 2.69 0.78 0.59
C CYS A 74 1.20 0.77 0.90
N GLY A 75 0.38 1.15 -0.08
CA GLY A 75 -1.09 1.12 0.01
C GLY A 75 -1.75 0.60 -1.26
N ILE A 76 -3.06 0.32 -1.17
CA ILE A 76 -3.89 -0.04 -2.32
C ILE A 76 -4.77 1.15 -2.73
N HIS A 77 -4.58 1.63 -3.97
CA HIS A 77 -5.29 2.78 -4.51
C HIS A 77 -5.84 2.48 -5.91
N CYS A 78 -7.06 2.95 -6.21
CA CYS A 78 -7.59 2.86 -7.57
C CYS A 78 -6.77 3.73 -8.53
N PRO A 79 -6.86 3.54 -9.86
CA PRO A 79 -6.05 4.32 -10.81
C PRO A 79 -6.17 5.83 -10.63
N HIS A 80 -7.36 6.33 -10.30
CA HIS A 80 -7.59 7.75 -10.01
C HIS A 80 -6.81 8.20 -8.76
N HIS A 81 -7.05 7.58 -7.61
CA HIS A 81 -6.40 7.98 -6.35
C HIS A 81 -4.91 7.70 -6.32
N ASN A 82 -4.43 6.71 -7.07
CA ASN A 82 -3.00 6.45 -7.21
C ASN A 82 -2.27 7.56 -7.97
N ASN A 83 -2.96 8.25 -8.88
CA ASN A 83 -2.38 9.38 -9.59
C ASN A 83 -2.43 10.64 -8.72
N ILE A 84 -3.62 11.00 -8.20
CA ILE A 84 -3.78 12.28 -7.50
C ILE A 84 -2.99 12.34 -6.19
N LYS A 85 -2.72 11.21 -5.51
CA LYS A 85 -1.96 11.22 -4.26
C LYS A 85 -0.55 11.82 -4.42
N ASN A 86 -0.03 11.84 -5.65
CA ASN A 86 1.29 12.40 -5.95
C ASN A 86 1.22 13.90 -6.30
N ASP A 87 0.02 14.49 -6.38
CA ASP A 87 -0.21 15.90 -6.72
C ASP A 87 -0.13 16.79 -5.46
N GLY A 88 0.93 16.62 -4.66
CA GLY A 88 1.19 17.40 -3.45
C GLY A 88 0.47 16.93 -2.19
N TYR A 89 -0.30 15.84 -2.24
CA TYR A 89 -0.87 15.24 -1.05
C TYR A 89 0.22 14.58 -0.21
N THR A 90 0.05 14.58 1.10
CA THR A 90 0.92 13.80 2.00
C THR A 90 0.15 12.63 2.57
N THR A 91 0.82 11.49 2.72
CA THR A 91 0.21 10.27 3.24
C THR A 91 1.06 9.67 4.34
N ALA A 92 0.40 9.17 5.39
CA ALA A 92 1.09 8.53 6.51
C ALA A 92 0.28 7.32 7.01
N ARG A 93 0.94 6.17 7.10
CA ARG A 93 0.34 4.99 7.73
C ARG A 93 0.32 5.19 9.25
N GLN A 94 -0.86 5.13 9.84
CA GLN A 94 -1.07 5.28 11.27
C GLN A 94 -0.88 3.95 12.00
N PRO A 95 -0.64 3.97 13.33
CA PRO A 95 -0.42 2.77 14.13
C PRO A 95 -1.58 1.78 14.12
N ASP A 96 -2.80 2.23 13.80
CA ASP A 96 -4.01 1.42 13.66
C ASP A 96 -4.17 0.79 12.25
N GLY A 97 -3.22 1.05 11.35
CA GLY A 97 -3.19 0.54 9.98
C GLY A 97 -3.96 1.38 8.96
N HIS A 98 -4.68 2.43 9.36
CA HIS A 98 -5.28 3.35 8.38
C HIS A 98 -4.20 4.24 7.75
N ILE A 99 -4.49 4.79 6.57
CA ILE A 99 -3.62 5.77 5.93
C ILE A 99 -4.29 7.13 6.14
N ALA A 100 -3.61 8.02 6.85
CA ALA A 100 -3.99 9.42 6.91
C ALA A 100 -3.58 10.10 5.60
N TYR A 101 -4.45 10.96 5.08
CA TYR A 101 -4.17 11.78 3.91
C TYR A 101 -4.35 13.24 4.30
N HIS A 102 -3.44 14.08 3.83
CA HIS A 102 -3.59 15.51 3.89
C HIS A 102 -3.53 16.10 2.48
N GLN A 103 -4.37 17.10 2.26
CA GLN A 103 -4.32 17.95 1.08
C GLN A 103 -2.97 18.67 0.97
N PRO A 104 -2.64 19.24 -0.21
CA PRO A 104 -1.41 20.03 -0.37
C PRO A 104 -1.27 21.22 0.59
N ASP A 105 -2.39 21.74 1.12
CA ASP A 105 -2.40 22.81 2.13
C ASP A 105 -2.27 22.30 3.58
N GLY A 106 -2.16 20.97 3.77
CA GLY A 106 -2.07 20.31 5.07
C GLY A 106 -3.42 19.90 5.69
N THR A 107 -4.54 20.26 5.06
CA THR A 107 -5.89 19.91 5.57
C THR A 107 -6.09 18.39 5.56
N PRO A 108 -6.45 17.75 6.69
CA PRO A 108 -6.71 16.32 6.73
C PRO A 108 -7.95 15.94 5.90
N ILE A 109 -7.88 14.79 5.22
CA ILE A 109 -9.01 14.19 4.49
C ILE A 109 -9.62 13.12 5.38
N THR A 110 -10.92 13.25 5.68
CA THR A 110 -11.70 12.32 6.52
C THR A 110 -12.69 11.51 5.71
#